data_AF-A0A2U0S8T0-F1
#
_entry.id   AF-A0A2U0S8T0-F1
#
_cell.length_a   1.000
_cell.length_b   1.000
_cell.length_c   1.000
_cell.angle_alpha   90.00
_cell.angle_beta   90.00
_cell.angle_gamma   90.00
#
_symmetry.space_group_name_H-M   'P 1'
#
loop_
_entity.id
_entity.type
_entity.pdbx_description
1 polymer ?
#
loop_
_entity_poly.entity_id
_entity_poly.type
_entity_poly.pdbx_seq_one_letter_code
_entity_poly.pdbx_strand_id
1 'polypeptide(L)'
;MVNQKLLLVIGSVCVVLLVAGYIGANFNADTLNTEDNTAPEVPNTDPKTTDNSTEPEPLDPTSNTTQIEGPAEPTDNPDNVTSPVPSVGSPTLSNIDSHEDALDYVWDNSDVVTINLNTNSITANSDIGLTIDQTTLTITSAGTYSISGTLNDGQIIVDTNDEDAVRLILNGVNIKSTTNAPIFVEDAEKAIIILVDGTENILTDGQNNQDNGTISSTDNLTIYGDGSLTVTGNANDAIRSNDGLLIKSGTITVNSVDDGIRGKDYLVIEGGTINVNSVGDGLKSDNDEDSTKGLLWIDDCTVNVTSTQGDAITAQTQLQINSGTFTLTSGGGSIGVPSSTISTKGLKAGDSIVVETGVFVISSSDDTINSNNLVNINGGTFELSTRDDAIHANNVIE
;
A
#
# COMPACT_ATOMS: atom_id res chain seq x y z
N MET A 1 62.28 14.80 31.87
CA MET A 1 62.87 14.40 30.58
C MET A 1 62.15 13.16 30.11
N VAL A 2 61.60 13.24 28.88
CA VAL A 2 61.09 12.17 28.00
C VAL A 2 59.84 11.41 28.51
N ASN A 3 58.62 11.76 28.07
CA ASN A 3 57.90 11.47 26.80
C ASN A 3 57.19 10.10 26.73
N GLN A 4 55.85 10.20 26.59
CA GLN A 4 55.00 9.58 25.56
C GLN A 4 54.38 8.18 25.70
N LYS A 5 53.13 8.15 25.16
CA LYS A 5 52.24 7.07 24.65
C LYS A 5 51.30 6.42 25.67
N LEU A 6 49.98 6.65 25.61
CA LEU A 6 48.96 6.39 24.56
C LEU A 6 48.49 4.92 24.53
N LEU A 7 47.16 4.79 24.60
CA LEU A 7 46.26 3.73 24.08
C LEU A 7 45.73 2.64 25.04
N LEU A 8 44.48 2.86 25.46
CA LEU A 8 43.28 2.01 25.36
C LEU A 8 43.48 0.49 25.14
N VAL A 9 42.95 -0.35 26.05
CA VAL A 9 42.08 -1.55 25.80
C VAL A 9 41.60 -2.11 27.16
N ILE A 10 40.29 -2.08 27.40
CA ILE A 10 39.53 -3.05 28.23
C ILE A 10 38.21 -3.16 27.45
N GLY A 11 37.79 -4.28 26.86
CA GLY A 11 37.87 -5.67 27.28
C GLY A 11 36.42 -6.13 27.49
N SER A 12 35.93 -6.95 26.56
CA SER A 12 34.83 -7.95 26.58
C SER A 12 33.68 -7.80 27.60
N VAL A 13 32.43 -8.11 27.27
CA VAL A 13 31.92 -9.49 27.17
C VAL A 13 30.61 -9.51 26.38
N CYS A 14 30.59 -10.36 25.35
CA CYS A 14 29.41 -10.82 24.65
C CYS A 14 28.76 -11.94 25.50
N VAL A 15 27.50 -11.76 25.91
CA VAL A 15 26.71 -12.82 26.56
C VAL A 15 25.72 -13.36 25.53
N VAL A 16 25.99 -14.57 25.08
CA VAL A 16 25.06 -15.43 24.35
C VAL A 16 24.13 -16.06 25.38
N LEU A 17 22.82 -15.85 25.25
CA LEU A 17 21.81 -16.65 25.95
C LEU A 17 21.09 -17.55 24.94
N LEU A 18 21.36 -18.86 25.04
CA LEU A 18 20.52 -19.92 24.49
C LEU A 18 19.27 -20.07 25.35
N VAL A 19 18.10 -20.13 24.73
CA VAL A 19 16.94 -20.83 25.30
C VAL A 19 16.37 -21.74 24.22
N ALA A 20 16.42 -23.05 24.49
CA ALA A 20 15.86 -24.09 23.66
C ALA A 20 14.58 -24.64 24.30
N GLY A 21 13.57 -24.87 23.46
CA GLY A 21 12.68 -26.01 23.54
C GLY A 21 11.36 -25.84 24.31
N TYR A 22 10.25 -25.78 23.57
CA TYR A 22 9.06 -26.54 23.94
C TYR A 22 8.22 -26.87 22.69
N ILE A 23 8.12 -28.16 22.36
CA ILE A 23 7.18 -28.74 21.41
C ILE A 23 6.20 -29.57 22.24
N GLY A 24 4.90 -29.43 21.99
CA GLY A 24 3.88 -30.27 22.60
C GLY A 24 2.50 -30.00 22.03
N ALA A 25 2.20 -30.60 20.87
CA ALA A 25 0.84 -30.77 20.40
C ALA A 25 0.13 -31.85 21.23
N ASN A 26 -1.13 -31.61 21.58
CA ASN A 26 -2.11 -32.66 21.87
C ASN A 26 -3.52 -32.09 21.69
N PHE A 27 -4.12 -32.40 20.55
CA PHE A 27 -5.56 -32.35 20.35
C PHE A 27 -6.15 -33.62 20.99
N ASN A 28 -7.16 -33.46 21.84
CA ASN A 28 -8.06 -34.57 22.15
C ASN A 28 -9.51 -34.08 22.22
N ALA A 29 -10.38 -34.96 21.75
CA ALA A 29 -11.77 -34.72 21.44
C ALA A 29 -12.70 -34.75 22.66
N ASP A 30 -13.88 -34.18 22.42
CA ASP A 30 -15.20 -34.62 22.91
C ASP A 30 -15.61 -34.22 24.34
N THR A 31 -16.60 -33.31 24.43
CA THR A 31 -17.84 -33.58 25.16
C THR A 31 -18.98 -32.65 24.67
N LEU A 32 -20.04 -33.32 24.20
CA LEU A 32 -21.45 -32.93 24.07
C LEU A 32 -21.99 -31.92 25.11
N ASN A 33 -22.83 -30.97 24.69
CA ASN A 33 -24.25 -31.01 25.07
C ASN A 33 -25.17 -30.17 24.14
N THR A 34 -26.40 -30.67 24.06
CA THR A 34 -27.62 -30.36 23.29
C THR A 34 -28.16 -28.93 23.31
N GLU A 35 -28.86 -28.53 22.23
CA GLU A 35 -30.32 -28.17 22.10
C GLU A 35 -30.50 -27.54 20.68
N ASP A 36 -31.58 -27.61 19.90
CA ASP A 36 -32.86 -28.32 19.83
C ASP A 36 -33.43 -28.02 18.40
N ASN A 37 -34.13 -28.99 17.81
CA ASN A 37 -35.21 -28.95 16.79
C ASN A 37 -35.36 -27.77 15.80
N THR A 38 -35.71 -27.92 14.51
CA THR A 38 -36.60 -28.87 13.83
C THR A 38 -36.51 -28.63 12.30
N ALA A 39 -36.55 -29.70 11.49
CA ALA A 39 -37.05 -29.62 10.12
C ALA A 39 -37.76 -30.94 9.78
N PRO A 40 -39.00 -30.93 9.23
CA PRO A 40 -39.72 -32.15 8.94
C PRO A 40 -39.36 -32.70 7.57
N GLU A 41 -39.45 -34.01 7.48
CA GLU A 41 -39.14 -34.84 6.33
C GLU A 41 -40.44 -35.41 5.71
N VAL A 42 -40.34 -35.88 4.44
CA VAL A 42 -41.18 -36.91 3.76
C VAL A 42 -42.46 -36.40 3.03
N PRO A 43 -42.97 -37.00 1.91
CA PRO A 43 -42.53 -38.21 1.18
C PRO A 43 -42.36 -38.12 -0.35
N ASN A 44 -41.59 -39.10 -0.83
CA ASN A 44 -41.62 -39.70 -2.16
C ASN A 44 -42.89 -40.55 -2.39
N THR A 45 -43.56 -40.40 -3.54
CA THR A 45 -44.44 -41.43 -4.13
C THR A 45 -44.44 -41.35 -5.67
N ASP A 46 -44.04 -42.45 -6.30
CA ASP A 46 -44.45 -42.89 -7.66
C ASP A 46 -45.47 -44.05 -7.44
N PRO A 47 -46.38 -44.51 -8.36
CA PRO A 47 -46.18 -44.58 -9.82
C PRO A 47 -47.44 -44.41 -10.75
N LYS A 48 -47.16 -44.41 -12.07
CA LYS A 48 -47.82 -45.21 -13.14
C LYS A 48 -48.59 -44.49 -14.29
N THR A 49 -47.94 -44.51 -15.48
CA THR A 49 -48.39 -44.71 -16.89
C THR A 49 -49.50 -43.89 -17.57
N THR A 50 -49.19 -43.33 -18.75
CA THR A 50 -49.70 -43.68 -20.12
C THR A 50 -48.88 -42.87 -21.15
N ASP A 51 -48.01 -43.50 -21.95
CA ASP A 51 -48.22 -44.00 -23.33
C ASP A 51 -48.51 -42.93 -24.41
N ASN A 52 -47.48 -42.62 -25.22
CA ASN A 52 -47.51 -42.57 -26.71
C ASN A 52 -46.09 -42.20 -27.18
N SER A 53 -45.28 -43.12 -27.69
CA SER A 53 -45.17 -43.50 -29.11
C SER A 53 -44.89 -42.27 -30.00
N THR A 54 -43.70 -42.10 -30.59
CA THR A 54 -43.20 -42.90 -31.72
C THR A 54 -41.81 -42.41 -32.13
N GLU A 55 -40.88 -43.33 -32.31
CA GLU A 55 -39.83 -43.30 -33.35
C GLU A 55 -39.92 -44.68 -34.05
N PRO A 56 -39.59 -44.82 -35.35
CA PRO A 56 -38.19 -45.04 -35.72
C PRO A 56 -37.73 -44.51 -37.11
N GLU A 57 -36.41 -44.37 -37.23
CA GLU A 57 -35.46 -44.42 -38.39
C GLU A 57 -35.91 -45.13 -39.73
N PRO A 58 -35.20 -45.07 -40.91
CA PRO A 58 -33.74 -44.87 -41.16
C PRO A 58 -33.26 -44.16 -42.49
N LEU A 59 -31.92 -44.06 -42.59
CA LEU A 59 -30.92 -43.84 -43.67
C LEU A 59 -31.32 -44.01 -45.18
N ASP A 60 -30.77 -43.17 -46.09
CA ASP A 60 -29.73 -43.49 -47.14
C ASP A 60 -29.39 -42.23 -48.03
N PRO A 61 -28.51 -42.23 -49.07
CA PRO A 61 -27.30 -41.38 -49.11
C PRO A 61 -27.19 -40.50 -50.39
N THR A 62 -26.52 -39.35 -50.33
CA THR A 62 -25.96 -38.77 -51.57
C THR A 62 -24.59 -38.13 -51.35
N SER A 63 -23.67 -38.66 -52.14
CA SER A 63 -22.30 -38.23 -52.38
C SER A 63 -22.20 -36.75 -52.71
N ASN A 64 -21.27 -36.04 -52.06
CA ASN A 64 -20.54 -34.97 -52.72
C ASN A 64 -19.13 -34.84 -52.14
N THR A 65 -18.16 -35.26 -52.93
CA THR A 65 -16.72 -35.12 -52.73
C THR A 65 -16.30 -33.65 -52.82
N THR A 66 -15.72 -33.11 -51.76
CA THR A 66 -14.81 -31.97 -51.86
C THR A 66 -13.59 -32.27 -50.99
N GLN A 67 -12.43 -32.45 -51.61
CA GLN A 67 -11.16 -32.67 -50.92
C GLN A 67 -10.78 -31.42 -50.14
N ILE A 68 -10.35 -31.64 -48.89
CA ILE A 68 -9.75 -30.66 -48.01
C ILE A 68 -8.26 -30.63 -48.33
N GLU A 69 -7.75 -29.50 -48.83
CA GLU A 69 -6.32 -29.18 -48.81
C GLU A 69 -5.93 -28.77 -47.38
N GLY A 70 -4.86 -29.37 -46.86
CA GLY A 70 -4.31 -29.04 -45.54
C GLY A 70 -3.64 -27.65 -45.51
N PRO A 71 -3.43 -27.07 -44.32
CA PRO A 71 -2.80 -25.76 -44.20
C PRO A 71 -1.32 -25.84 -44.62
N ALA A 72 -0.91 -24.89 -45.46
CA ALA A 72 0.45 -24.72 -45.92
C ALA A 72 1.39 -24.29 -44.77
N GLU A 73 2.60 -24.84 -44.77
CA GLU A 73 3.73 -24.34 -43.96
C GLU A 73 4.05 -22.88 -44.30
N PRO A 74 4.44 -22.04 -43.33
CA PRO A 74 4.93 -20.71 -43.62
C PRO A 74 6.35 -20.80 -44.22
N THR A 75 6.49 -20.28 -45.43
CA THR A 75 7.78 -20.09 -46.10
C THR A 75 8.57 -18.97 -45.43
N ASP A 76 9.81 -19.30 -45.08
CA ASP A 76 10.84 -18.43 -44.52
C ASP A 76 11.15 -17.25 -45.48
N ASN A 77 10.89 -16.01 -45.06
CA ASN A 77 11.23 -14.80 -45.79
C ASN A 77 12.40 -14.09 -45.09
N PRO A 78 13.63 -14.13 -45.62
CA PRO A 78 14.78 -13.51 -44.98
C PRO A 78 14.91 -12.07 -45.50
N ASP A 79 14.03 -11.18 -45.06
CA ASP A 79 14.24 -9.73 -45.16
C ASP A 79 13.27 -9.01 -44.21
N ASN A 80 13.49 -9.19 -42.91
CA ASN A 80 12.95 -8.29 -41.90
C ASN A 80 14.09 -7.38 -41.44
N VAL A 81 14.22 -6.22 -42.07
CA VAL A 81 15.03 -5.13 -41.51
C VAL A 81 14.26 -4.60 -40.29
N THR A 82 14.50 -5.22 -39.14
CA THR A 82 14.12 -4.65 -37.85
C THR A 82 14.97 -3.41 -37.61
N SER A 83 14.38 -2.25 -37.90
CA SER A 83 14.86 -1.01 -37.30
C SER A 83 14.86 -1.20 -35.78
N PRO A 84 15.95 -0.87 -35.07
CA PRO A 84 15.95 -0.94 -33.62
C PRO A 84 14.85 0.00 -33.09
N VAL A 85 13.96 -0.54 -32.25
CA VAL A 85 13.08 0.28 -31.42
C VAL A 85 13.99 1.20 -30.62
N PRO A 86 13.77 2.53 -30.64
CA PRO A 86 14.55 3.42 -29.81
C PRO A 86 14.34 3.03 -28.34
N SER A 87 15.42 2.61 -27.67
CA SER A 87 15.44 2.43 -26.23
C SER A 87 14.99 3.74 -25.59
N VAL A 88 13.78 3.72 -25.06
CA VAL A 88 13.28 4.79 -24.21
C VAL A 88 14.07 4.65 -22.92
N GLY A 89 15.04 5.54 -22.70
CA GLY A 89 15.87 5.48 -21.51
C GLY A 89 15.00 5.48 -20.26
N SER A 90 15.25 4.53 -19.35
CA SER A 90 14.62 4.46 -18.03
C SER A 90 14.84 5.80 -17.30
N PRO A 91 13.79 6.49 -16.84
CA PRO A 91 13.96 7.67 -16.01
C PRO A 91 14.70 7.27 -14.72
N THR A 92 15.81 7.93 -14.43
CA THR A 92 16.54 7.76 -13.17
C THR A 92 15.96 8.64 -12.08
N LEU A 93 16.14 8.24 -10.80
CA LEU A 93 15.68 8.91 -9.56
C LEU A 93 15.96 10.42 -9.52
N SER A 94 16.96 10.89 -10.26
CA SER A 94 17.33 12.30 -10.43
C SER A 94 16.27 13.19 -11.08
N ASN A 95 15.12 12.64 -11.52
CA ASN A 95 14.11 13.38 -12.29
C ASN A 95 12.70 13.41 -11.66
N ILE A 96 12.48 12.84 -10.47
CA ILE A 96 11.24 13.10 -9.74
C ILE A 96 11.40 14.39 -8.96
N ASP A 97 10.63 15.40 -9.36
CA ASP A 97 10.48 16.67 -8.65
C ASP A 97 9.55 16.46 -7.44
N SER A 98 10.05 15.72 -6.44
CA SER A 98 9.34 15.55 -5.16
C SER A 98 9.56 16.77 -4.25
N HIS A 99 8.74 16.93 -3.22
CA HIS A 99 8.84 18.00 -2.22
C HIS A 99 9.97 17.80 -1.18
N GLU A 100 10.81 16.78 -1.35
CA GLU A 100 11.91 16.47 -0.44
C GLU A 100 12.92 17.63 -0.35
N ASP A 101 13.22 18.07 0.88
CA ASP A 101 14.31 19.00 1.16
C ASP A 101 15.23 18.44 2.25
N ALA A 102 16.54 18.52 2.07
CA ALA A 102 17.51 18.06 3.08
C ALA A 102 17.38 18.77 4.44
N LEU A 103 16.81 19.98 4.48
CA LEU A 103 16.55 20.75 5.70
C LEU A 103 15.28 20.29 6.44
N ASP A 104 14.46 19.43 5.85
CA ASP A 104 13.26 18.87 6.49
C ASP A 104 13.58 18.12 7.78
N TYR A 105 14.76 17.52 7.83
CA TYR A 105 15.22 16.68 8.93
C TYR A 105 16.19 17.39 9.88
N VAL A 106 16.28 18.71 9.78
CA VAL A 106 17.19 19.53 10.59
C VAL A 106 16.39 20.58 11.36
N TRP A 107 16.55 20.61 12.68
CA TRP A 107 15.94 21.61 13.56
C TRP A 107 16.81 21.87 14.79
N ASP A 108 16.58 22.99 15.47
CA ASP A 108 17.16 23.26 16.79
C ASP A 108 16.27 22.63 17.87
N ASN A 109 16.86 21.79 18.72
CA ASN A 109 16.13 21.17 19.83
C ASN A 109 15.66 22.17 20.89
N SER A 110 16.23 23.39 20.95
CA SER A 110 15.72 24.42 21.85
C SER A 110 14.40 25.04 21.41
N ASP A 111 14.06 24.93 20.12
CA ASP A 111 12.88 25.56 19.53
C ASP A 111 11.68 24.59 19.49
N VAL A 112 11.89 23.34 19.92
CA VAL A 112 10.85 22.31 19.92
C VAL A 112 9.77 22.65 20.95
N VAL A 113 8.54 22.80 20.46
CA VAL A 113 7.35 22.92 21.30
C VAL A 113 6.92 21.52 21.73
N THR A 114 6.82 21.29 23.03
CA THR A 114 6.36 20.02 23.59
C THR A 114 4.86 20.05 23.82
N ILE A 115 4.17 19.04 23.30
CA ILE A 115 2.72 18.86 23.35
C ILE A 115 2.42 17.51 24.02
N ASN A 116 1.60 17.56 25.07
CA ASN A 116 1.15 16.37 25.79
C ASN A 116 -0.34 16.16 25.58
N LEU A 117 -0.68 14.94 25.19
CA LEU A 117 -2.04 14.45 24.98
C LEU A 117 -2.50 13.69 26.25
N ASN A 118 -3.44 14.27 26.99
CA ASN A 118 -3.83 13.83 28.34
C ASN A 118 -5.23 13.19 28.36
N THR A 119 -5.48 12.27 27.45
CA THR A 119 -6.72 11.52 27.23
C THR A 119 -7.91 12.36 26.74
N ASN A 120 -8.27 13.41 27.47
CA ASN A 120 -9.39 14.32 27.17
C ASN A 120 -8.99 15.81 27.20
N SER A 121 -7.69 16.09 27.13
CA SER A 121 -7.17 17.46 27.04
C SER A 121 -5.79 17.48 26.42
N ILE A 122 -5.41 18.62 25.86
CA ILE A 122 -4.08 18.87 25.31
C ILE A 122 -3.41 19.98 26.13
N THR A 123 -2.10 19.85 26.35
CA THR A 123 -1.28 20.89 26.99
C THR A 123 0.01 21.07 26.21
N ALA A 124 0.50 22.31 26.12
CA ALA A 124 1.77 22.63 25.50
C ALA A 124 2.66 23.45 26.45
N ASN A 125 3.98 23.41 26.26
CA ASN A 125 4.94 24.23 27.02
C ASN A 125 5.04 25.69 26.51
N SER A 126 4.40 25.98 25.37
CA SER A 126 4.26 27.29 24.72
C SER A 126 2.90 27.34 24.06
N ASP A 127 2.31 28.53 23.93
CA ASP A 127 1.08 28.81 23.17
C ASP A 127 1.33 29.60 21.88
N ILE A 128 2.60 29.88 21.56
CA ILE A 128 2.98 30.58 20.33
C ILE A 128 2.81 29.63 19.14
N GLY A 129 2.10 30.10 18.10
CA GLY A 129 1.88 29.35 16.86
C GLY A 129 0.91 28.18 17.02
N LEU A 130 0.08 28.18 18.06
CA LEU A 130 -0.90 27.13 18.31
C LEU A 130 -2.15 27.61 19.04
N THR A 131 -3.27 26.97 18.74
CA THR A 131 -4.54 27.12 19.44
C THR A 131 -4.96 25.75 19.99
N ILE A 132 -5.35 25.69 21.26
CA ILE A 132 -5.86 24.47 21.89
C ILE A 132 -7.29 24.71 22.35
N ASP A 133 -8.24 23.96 21.77
CA ASP A 133 -9.61 23.85 22.25
C ASP A 133 -9.88 22.41 22.72
N GLN A 134 -9.74 22.18 24.02
CA GLN A 134 -9.94 20.88 24.67
C GLN A 134 -9.09 19.76 24.06
N THR A 135 -9.66 18.97 23.15
CA THR A 135 -9.02 17.83 22.46
C THR A 135 -8.68 18.12 21.01
N THR A 136 -8.83 19.36 20.57
CA THR A 136 -8.38 19.85 19.26
C THR A 136 -7.19 20.76 19.44
N LEU A 137 -6.09 20.43 18.76
CA LEU A 137 -4.92 21.29 18.59
C LEU A 137 -4.92 21.81 17.15
N THR A 138 -4.78 23.12 16.98
CA THR A 138 -4.50 23.75 15.69
C THR A 138 -3.12 24.39 15.74
N ILE A 139 -2.21 23.93 14.89
CA ILE A 139 -0.88 24.50 14.67
C ILE A 139 -1.00 25.55 13.56
N THR A 140 -0.65 26.79 13.88
CA THR A 140 -0.86 27.95 13.01
C THR A 140 0.43 28.58 12.48
N SER A 141 1.58 27.98 12.79
CA SER A 141 2.89 28.47 12.36
C SER A 141 3.79 27.31 12.00
N ALA A 142 4.72 27.54 11.07
CA ALA A 142 5.83 26.65 10.83
C ALA A 142 6.66 26.45 12.10
N GLY A 143 7.23 25.26 12.26
CA GLY A 143 7.95 24.93 13.47
C GLY A 143 8.08 23.43 13.72
N THR A 144 8.58 23.09 14.90
CA THR A 144 8.79 21.70 15.32
C THR A 144 8.02 21.41 16.60
N TYR A 145 7.16 20.41 16.55
CA TYR A 145 6.21 20.07 17.60
C TYR A 145 6.42 18.62 18.02
N SER A 146 6.91 18.39 19.24
CA SER A 146 7.05 17.05 19.81
C SER A 146 5.80 16.67 20.58
N ILE A 147 5.09 15.65 20.08
CA ILE A 147 3.77 15.24 20.54
C ILE A 147 3.88 13.85 21.16
N SER A 148 3.31 13.68 22.36
CA SER A 148 3.28 12.40 23.05
C SER A 148 2.00 12.23 23.88
N GLY A 149 1.63 10.98 24.17
CA GLY A 149 0.47 10.65 25.01
C GLY A 149 -0.75 10.19 24.21
N THR A 150 -1.95 10.34 24.78
CA THR A 150 -3.18 9.76 24.22
C THR A 150 -4.31 10.78 24.11
N LEU A 151 -5.12 10.71 23.05
CA LEU A 151 -6.46 11.31 22.99
C LEU A 151 -7.49 10.21 22.67
N ASN A 152 -8.54 10.12 23.50
CA ASN A 152 -9.62 9.16 23.27
C ASN A 152 -10.55 9.59 22.13
N ASP A 153 -10.69 10.91 21.96
CA ASP A 153 -11.45 11.54 20.89
C ASP A 153 -10.92 12.96 20.68
N GLY A 154 -10.17 13.18 19.61
CA GLY A 154 -9.55 14.47 19.34
C GLY A 154 -8.87 14.55 17.99
N GLN A 155 -8.19 15.66 17.75
CA GLN A 155 -7.62 15.98 16.45
C GLN A 155 -6.42 16.92 16.58
N ILE A 156 -5.45 16.74 15.69
CA ILE A 156 -4.38 17.70 15.42
C ILE A 156 -4.60 18.26 14.02
N ILE A 157 -4.67 19.58 13.92
CA ILE A 157 -4.84 20.34 12.69
C ILE A 157 -3.55 21.13 12.44
N VAL A 158 -3.05 21.11 11.22
CA VAL A 158 -2.03 22.05 10.72
C VAL A 158 -2.71 22.99 9.73
N ASP A 159 -2.73 24.27 10.04
CA ASP A 159 -3.40 25.33 9.26
C ASP A 159 -2.52 26.58 9.32
N THR A 160 -1.56 26.68 8.40
CA THR A 160 -0.61 27.78 8.34
C THR A 160 -0.31 28.17 6.90
N ASN A 161 -0.13 29.47 6.68
CA ASN A 161 0.30 30.04 5.41
C ASN A 161 1.82 30.29 5.38
N ASP A 162 2.55 29.75 6.36
CA ASP A 162 4.00 29.85 6.39
C ASP A 162 4.61 28.94 5.30
N GLU A 163 5.65 29.44 4.63
CA GLU A 163 6.36 28.71 3.56
C GLU A 163 7.38 27.71 4.12
N ASP A 164 7.66 27.76 5.43
CA ASP A 164 8.55 26.82 6.10
C ASP A 164 7.77 25.57 6.58
N ALA A 165 8.46 24.43 6.67
CA ALA A 165 7.81 23.16 7.01
C ALA A 165 7.30 23.10 8.46
N VAL A 166 6.14 22.44 8.65
CA VAL A 166 5.62 22.04 9.97
C VAL A 166 6.05 20.61 10.27
N ARG A 167 6.81 20.40 11.35
CA ARG A 167 7.31 19.09 11.77
C ARG A 167 6.53 18.57 12.98
N LEU A 168 5.90 17.42 12.82
CA LEU A 168 5.17 16.70 13.87
C LEU A 168 6.01 15.51 14.33
N ILE A 169 6.76 15.66 15.43
CA ILE A 169 7.54 14.57 16.03
C ILE A 169 6.60 13.73 16.90
N LEU A 170 6.21 12.57 16.39
CA LEU A 170 5.35 11.60 17.07
C LEU A 170 6.19 10.69 17.97
N ASN A 171 6.04 10.88 19.27
CA ASN A 171 6.81 10.23 20.33
C ASN A 171 5.90 9.38 21.23
N GLY A 172 5.34 8.32 20.67
CA GLY A 172 4.40 7.45 21.37
C GLY A 172 3.00 8.06 21.48
N VAL A 173 2.46 8.53 20.36
CA VAL A 173 1.09 9.08 20.30
C VAL A 173 0.04 7.99 20.13
N ASN A 174 -1.12 8.14 20.75
CA ASN A 174 -2.30 7.34 20.48
C ASN A 174 -3.52 8.25 20.33
N ILE A 175 -3.97 8.49 19.11
CA ILE A 175 -5.07 9.43 18.84
C ILE A 175 -6.20 8.68 18.16
N LYS A 176 -7.34 8.67 18.83
CA LYS A 176 -8.61 8.32 18.22
C LYS A 176 -9.41 9.59 17.93
N SER A 177 -10.12 9.61 16.81
CA SER A 177 -11.13 10.62 16.51
C SER A 177 -12.40 9.91 16.05
N THR A 178 -13.56 10.28 16.58
CA THR A 178 -14.84 9.65 16.18
C THR A 178 -15.54 10.38 15.03
N THR A 179 -15.16 11.63 14.77
CA THR A 179 -15.82 12.51 13.81
C THR A 179 -14.90 13.05 12.71
N ASN A 180 -13.59 13.09 12.93
CA ASN A 180 -12.64 13.72 11.99
C ASN A 180 -11.42 12.81 11.75
N ALA A 181 -10.49 13.29 10.92
CA ALA A 181 -9.14 12.74 10.84
C ALA A 181 -8.36 13.06 12.13
N PRO A 182 -7.72 12.07 12.81
CA PRO A 182 -6.80 12.32 13.92
C PRO A 182 -5.69 13.34 13.63
N ILE A 183 -5.14 13.33 12.41
CA ILE A 183 -4.21 14.36 11.93
C ILE A 183 -4.74 14.89 10.60
N PHE A 184 -4.97 16.19 10.54
CA PHE A 184 -5.41 16.90 9.34
C PHE A 184 -4.47 18.06 9.04
N VAL A 185 -3.88 18.08 7.86
CA VAL A 185 -3.16 19.24 7.32
C VAL A 185 -4.13 19.92 6.37
N GLU A 186 -4.65 21.06 6.81
CA GLU A 186 -5.63 21.88 6.09
C GLU A 186 -4.97 22.91 5.17
N ASP A 187 -3.83 23.45 5.59
CA ASP A 187 -2.98 24.35 4.81
C ASP A 187 -1.56 24.31 5.39
N ALA A 188 -0.58 24.01 4.54
CA ALA A 188 0.85 24.18 4.81
C ALA A 188 1.63 24.02 3.50
N GLU A 189 2.78 24.69 3.36
CA GLU A 189 3.70 24.37 2.24
C GLU A 189 4.07 22.88 2.24
N LYS A 190 4.36 22.34 3.42
CA LYS A 190 4.42 20.89 3.69
C LYS A 190 4.35 20.58 5.18
N ALA A 191 3.83 19.40 5.48
CA ALA A 191 3.90 18.79 6.81
C ALA A 191 4.80 17.56 6.81
N ILE A 192 5.58 17.39 7.87
CA ILE A 192 6.51 16.26 8.03
C ILE A 192 6.15 15.53 9.34
N ILE A 193 5.74 14.28 9.23
CA ILE A 193 5.52 13.38 10.36
C ILE A 193 6.83 12.64 10.65
N ILE A 194 7.37 12.84 11.85
CA ILE A 194 8.64 12.25 12.29
C ILE A 194 8.36 11.20 13.38
N LEU A 195 8.67 9.93 13.09
CA LEU A 195 8.47 8.78 13.96
C LEU A 195 9.70 8.56 14.84
N VAL A 196 9.57 8.80 16.15
CA VAL A 196 10.69 8.62 17.09
C VAL A 196 11.06 7.15 17.23
N ASP A 197 12.35 6.84 17.12
CA ASP A 197 12.90 5.50 17.28
C ASP A 197 12.44 4.85 18.59
N GLY A 198 12.10 3.55 18.52
CA GLY A 198 11.63 2.77 19.66
C GLY A 198 10.23 3.12 20.17
N THR A 199 9.49 3.99 19.49
CA THR A 199 8.12 4.36 19.86
C THR A 199 7.08 3.80 18.90
N GLU A 200 5.88 3.55 19.42
CA GLU A 200 4.71 3.14 18.64
C GLU A 200 3.67 4.26 18.63
N ASN A 201 3.28 4.68 17.44
CA ASN A 201 2.31 5.73 17.21
C ASN A 201 1.05 5.12 16.59
N ILE A 202 -0.13 5.37 17.16
CA ILE A 202 -1.39 4.74 16.76
C ILE A 202 -2.41 5.82 16.46
N LEU A 203 -2.97 5.82 15.24
CA LEU A 203 -4.00 6.75 14.80
C LEU A 203 -5.22 5.98 14.30
N THR A 204 -6.41 6.38 14.72
CA THR A 204 -7.66 5.71 14.33
C THR A 204 -8.79 6.73 14.17
N ASP A 205 -9.39 6.79 12.97
CA ASP A 205 -10.57 7.62 12.75
C ASP A 205 -11.88 6.86 13.03
N GLY A 206 -13.00 7.56 12.88
CA GLY A 206 -14.34 7.01 12.99
C GLY A 206 -14.94 6.73 11.62
N GLN A 207 -16.10 6.07 11.61
CA GLN A 207 -16.83 5.70 10.38
C GLN A 207 -17.53 6.89 9.68
N ASN A 208 -17.38 8.12 10.19
CA ASN A 208 -18.08 9.31 9.68
C ASN A 208 -17.14 10.31 8.98
N ASN A 209 -15.91 9.89 8.65
CA ASN A 209 -14.86 10.73 8.06
C ASN A 209 -14.78 10.53 6.54
N GLN A 210 -15.89 10.75 5.82
CA GLN A 210 -15.99 10.32 4.42
C GLN A 210 -15.12 11.13 3.44
N ASP A 211 -14.73 12.35 3.79
CA ASP A 211 -14.01 13.26 2.87
C ASP A 211 -12.48 13.21 3.07
N ASN A 212 -12.00 12.60 4.15
CA ASN A 212 -10.60 12.61 4.57
C ASN A 212 -10.14 11.20 4.94
N GLY A 213 -8.81 11.02 4.97
CA GLY A 213 -8.23 9.84 5.61
C GLY A 213 -8.03 10.02 7.11
N THR A 214 -7.48 9.01 7.77
CA THR A 214 -7.07 9.11 9.19
C THR A 214 -5.91 10.08 9.38
N ILE A 215 -4.95 10.04 8.47
CA ILE A 215 -3.99 11.12 8.21
C ILE A 215 -4.39 11.70 6.86
N SER A 216 -4.74 12.98 6.83
CA SER A 216 -5.18 13.65 5.61
C SER A 216 -4.42 14.95 5.43
N SER A 217 -3.96 15.23 4.22
CA SER A 217 -3.29 16.47 3.85
C SER A 217 -3.89 17.04 2.58
N THR A 218 -4.17 18.33 2.59
CA THR A 218 -4.47 19.12 1.38
C THR A 218 -3.23 19.39 0.55
N ASP A 219 -2.06 19.39 1.19
CA ASP A 219 -0.77 19.74 0.59
C ASP A 219 0.24 18.59 0.74
N ASN A 220 1.52 18.86 0.46
CA ASN A 220 2.59 17.88 0.55
C ASN A 220 2.76 17.31 1.97
N LEU A 221 2.90 15.99 2.03
CA LEU A 221 3.09 15.24 3.28
C LEU A 221 4.31 14.34 3.20
N THR A 222 5.18 14.41 4.21
CA THR A 222 6.31 13.51 4.39
C THR A 222 6.14 12.65 5.64
N ILE A 223 6.53 11.38 5.59
CA ILE A 223 6.71 10.49 6.75
C ILE A 223 8.17 10.02 6.82
N TYR A 224 8.79 10.18 7.98
CA TYR A 224 10.20 9.88 8.20
C TYR A 224 10.44 9.39 9.63
N GLY A 225 11.56 8.70 9.86
CA GLY A 225 12.02 8.24 11.17
C GLY A 225 12.04 6.72 11.30
N ASP A 226 12.57 6.22 12.42
CA ASP A 226 12.76 4.78 12.67
C ASP A 226 11.68 4.18 13.58
N GLY A 227 10.77 5.01 14.11
CA GLY A 227 9.63 4.55 14.91
C GLY A 227 8.58 3.79 14.11
N SER A 228 7.56 3.26 14.81
CA SER A 228 6.40 2.63 14.17
C SER A 228 5.18 3.55 14.14
N LEU A 229 4.38 3.38 13.08
CA LEU A 229 3.12 4.07 12.86
C LEU A 229 2.05 3.05 12.46
N THR A 230 0.98 2.96 13.25
CA THR A 230 -0.22 2.16 12.94
C THR A 230 -1.38 3.09 12.66
N VAL A 231 -1.96 3.00 11.46
CA VAL A 231 -3.09 3.84 11.01
C VAL A 231 -4.28 2.96 10.68
N THR A 232 -5.45 3.30 11.22
CA THR A 232 -6.72 2.60 10.93
C THR A 232 -7.75 3.58 10.37
N GLY A 233 -7.98 3.48 9.06
CA GLY A 233 -9.00 4.19 8.28
C GLY A 233 -10.31 3.42 8.22
N ASN A 234 -11.27 3.85 9.03
CA ASN A 234 -12.58 3.24 9.20
C ASN A 234 -13.63 3.79 8.22
N ALA A 235 -13.40 4.94 7.60
CA ALA A 235 -14.38 5.61 6.73
C ALA A 235 -13.97 5.66 5.25
N ASN A 236 -12.68 5.84 4.99
CA ASN A 236 -12.09 6.07 3.67
C ASN A 236 -10.61 5.62 3.72
N ASP A 237 -9.75 6.21 2.89
CA ASP A 237 -8.30 6.04 2.87
C ASP A 237 -7.71 6.16 4.27
N ALA A 238 -6.64 5.44 4.58
CA ALA A 238 -5.99 5.61 5.89
C ALA A 238 -5.00 6.78 5.89
N ILE A 239 -4.10 6.85 4.91
CA ILE A 239 -3.10 7.93 4.78
C ILE A 239 -3.26 8.55 3.40
N ARG A 240 -3.54 9.85 3.33
CA ARG A 240 -3.64 10.55 2.05
C ARG A 240 -3.06 11.96 2.03
N SER A 241 -2.55 12.33 0.86
CA SER A 241 -2.27 13.72 0.46
C SER A 241 -2.96 14.02 -0.87
N ASN A 242 -3.55 15.21 -0.99
CA ASN A 242 -4.10 15.70 -2.26
C ASN A 242 -3.01 16.18 -3.23
N ASP A 243 -1.79 16.38 -2.74
CA ASP A 243 -0.59 16.66 -3.54
C ASP A 243 0.36 15.44 -3.45
N GLY A 244 1.63 15.66 -3.12
CA GLY A 244 2.65 14.64 -2.99
C GLY A 244 2.70 13.98 -1.62
N LEU A 245 2.89 12.66 -1.60
CA LEU A 245 3.18 11.90 -0.39
C LEU A 245 4.56 11.23 -0.50
N LEU A 246 5.45 11.55 0.44
CA LEU A 246 6.78 10.95 0.55
C LEU A 246 6.86 10.10 1.82
N ILE A 247 7.26 8.85 1.69
CA ILE A 247 7.63 7.98 2.81
C ILE A 247 9.12 7.70 2.70
N LYS A 248 9.91 8.35 3.55
CA LYS A 248 11.36 8.20 3.53
C LYS A 248 11.82 6.97 4.31
N SER A 249 11.17 6.69 5.45
CA SER A 249 11.49 5.55 6.30
C SER A 249 10.38 5.25 7.32
N GLY A 250 10.57 4.20 8.12
CA GLY A 250 9.71 3.84 9.24
C GLY A 250 9.14 2.43 9.16
N THR A 251 8.47 2.00 10.23
CA THR A 251 7.66 0.78 10.23
C THR A 251 6.18 1.15 10.23
N ILE A 252 5.55 1.12 9.06
CA ILE A 252 4.20 1.64 8.86
C ILE A 252 3.24 0.46 8.65
N THR A 253 2.17 0.41 9.45
CA THR A 253 1.08 -0.56 9.34
C THR A 253 -0.23 0.18 9.12
N VAL A 254 -0.95 -0.19 8.06
CA VAL A 254 -2.17 0.47 7.63
C VAL A 254 -3.29 -0.53 7.49
N ASN A 255 -4.46 -0.20 8.05
CA ASN A 255 -5.71 -0.89 7.77
C ASN A 255 -6.73 0.12 7.27
N SER A 256 -7.38 -0.11 6.12
CA SER A 256 -8.35 0.81 5.55
C SER A 256 -9.57 0.11 4.96
N VAL A 257 -10.71 0.81 4.98
CA VAL A 257 -11.95 0.38 4.31
C VAL A 257 -12.08 0.87 2.87
N ASP A 258 -11.15 1.72 2.42
CA ASP A 258 -10.96 2.14 1.03
C ASP A 258 -9.48 1.93 0.66
N ASP A 259 -8.76 2.94 0.14
CA ASP A 259 -7.35 2.79 -0.22
C ASP A 259 -6.44 2.82 1.01
N GLY A 260 -5.26 2.21 0.94
CA GLY A 260 -4.32 2.20 2.07
C GLY A 260 -3.58 3.52 2.20
N ILE A 261 -2.66 3.75 1.28
CA ILE A 261 -1.77 4.91 1.24
C ILE A 261 -1.89 5.56 -0.13
N ARG A 262 -2.27 6.85 -0.14
CA ARG A 262 -2.51 7.59 -1.37
C ARG A 262 -1.77 8.93 -1.40
N GLY A 263 -0.88 9.09 -2.37
CA GLY A 263 -0.36 10.40 -2.76
C GLY A 263 -0.93 10.76 -4.12
N LYS A 264 -1.89 11.69 -4.17
CA LYS A 264 -2.65 11.94 -5.39
C LYS A 264 -1.74 12.32 -6.55
N ASP A 265 -0.83 13.26 -6.34
CA ASP A 265 0.10 13.70 -7.38
C ASP A 265 1.27 12.74 -7.57
N TYR A 266 1.80 12.24 -6.47
CA TYR A 266 2.77 11.16 -6.46
C TYR A 266 2.80 10.48 -5.10
N LEU A 267 3.14 9.20 -5.10
CA LEU A 267 3.56 8.49 -3.90
C LEU A 267 4.99 7.99 -4.09
N VAL A 268 5.92 8.55 -3.32
CA VAL A 268 7.33 8.16 -3.31
C VAL A 268 7.63 7.43 -2.01
N ILE A 269 8.25 6.26 -2.10
CA ILE A 269 8.67 5.44 -0.96
C ILE A 269 10.17 5.16 -1.12
N GLU A 270 11.01 5.82 -0.34
CA GLU A 270 12.48 5.67 -0.42
C GLU A 270 13.05 4.62 0.54
N GLY A 271 12.21 4.08 1.44
CA GLY A 271 12.65 3.09 2.40
C GLY A 271 11.58 2.71 3.43
N GLY A 272 11.97 1.87 4.38
CA GLY A 272 11.12 1.41 5.47
C GLY A 272 10.42 0.07 5.21
N THR A 273 9.58 -0.33 6.17
CA THR A 273 8.72 -1.51 6.10
C THR A 273 7.26 -1.06 6.10
N ILE A 274 6.55 -1.32 5.02
CA ILE A 274 5.18 -0.87 4.77
C ILE A 274 4.27 -2.09 4.70
N ASN A 275 3.30 -2.16 5.62
CA ASN A 275 2.30 -3.22 5.69
C ASN A 275 0.91 -2.62 5.51
N VAL A 276 0.17 -3.02 4.49
CA VAL A 276 -1.15 -2.46 4.17
C VAL A 276 -2.19 -3.56 4.02
N ASN A 277 -3.28 -3.45 4.76
CA ASN A 277 -4.51 -4.20 4.52
C ASN A 277 -5.60 -3.22 4.11
N SER A 278 -6.00 -3.23 2.84
CA SER A 278 -6.99 -2.31 2.29
C SER A 278 -8.18 -3.07 1.72
N VAL A 279 -9.32 -2.39 1.63
CA VAL A 279 -10.43 -2.86 0.82
C VAL A 279 -10.25 -2.41 -0.62
N GLY A 280 -10.00 -1.12 -0.84
CA GLY A 280 -9.57 -0.55 -2.12
C GLY A 280 -8.10 -0.84 -2.40
N ASP A 281 -7.45 0.04 -3.15
CA ASP A 281 -6.07 -0.12 -3.56
C ASP A 281 -5.11 -0.07 -2.35
N GLY A 282 -4.01 -0.82 -2.40
CA GLY A 282 -3.03 -0.80 -1.31
C GLY A 282 -2.23 0.50 -1.30
N LEU A 283 -1.44 0.70 -2.35
CA LEU A 283 -0.66 1.91 -2.59
C LEU A 283 -1.14 2.59 -3.87
N LYS A 284 -1.37 3.90 -3.83
CA LYS A 284 -2.02 4.62 -4.93
C LYS A 284 -1.44 5.99 -5.23
N SER A 285 -1.37 6.30 -6.51
CA SER A 285 -1.29 7.66 -7.04
C SER A 285 -2.20 7.79 -8.25
N ASP A 286 -3.07 8.81 -8.26
CA ASP A 286 -4.24 8.83 -9.14
C ASP A 286 -4.60 10.20 -9.74
N ASN A 287 -3.68 11.17 -9.75
CA ASN A 287 -3.89 12.40 -10.50
C ASN A 287 -3.97 12.12 -12.00
N ASP A 288 -5.17 12.27 -12.56
CA ASP A 288 -5.51 12.08 -13.98
C ASP A 288 -5.71 13.41 -14.73
N GLU A 289 -5.55 14.55 -14.05
CA GLU A 289 -5.69 15.90 -14.60
C GLU A 289 -4.37 16.44 -15.17
N ASP A 290 -3.23 15.93 -14.67
CA ASP A 290 -1.88 16.31 -15.13
C ASP A 290 -1.05 15.06 -15.46
N SER A 291 -0.64 14.93 -16.73
CA SER A 291 0.16 13.79 -17.21
C SER A 291 1.56 13.67 -16.61
N THR A 292 2.04 14.70 -15.90
CA THR A 292 3.33 14.67 -15.19
C THR A 292 3.19 14.16 -13.75
N LYS A 293 1.96 13.95 -13.29
CA LYS A 293 1.58 13.50 -11.95
C LYS A 293 0.97 12.08 -12.02
N GLY A 294 0.42 11.59 -10.92
CA GLY A 294 -0.17 10.26 -10.82
C GLY A 294 0.87 9.13 -10.82
N LEU A 295 2.10 9.41 -10.40
CA LEU A 295 3.22 8.47 -10.44
C LEU A 295 3.50 7.84 -9.08
N LEU A 296 4.11 6.66 -9.10
CA LEU A 296 4.50 5.92 -7.91
C LEU A 296 5.94 5.47 -8.07
N TRP A 297 6.78 5.80 -7.09
CA TRP A 297 8.20 5.51 -7.12
C TRP A 297 8.64 4.81 -5.84
N ILE A 298 9.30 3.66 -5.98
CA ILE A 298 9.67 2.82 -4.86
C ILE A 298 11.16 2.47 -4.92
N ASP A 299 11.87 2.73 -3.83
CA ASP A 299 13.27 2.36 -3.63
C ASP A 299 13.50 1.69 -2.26
N ASP A 300 14.40 0.70 -2.25
CA ASP A 300 14.95 -0.04 -1.10
C ASP A 300 14.03 -0.24 0.12
N CYS A 301 12.80 -0.72 -0.10
CA CYS A 301 11.84 -0.95 0.98
C CYS A 301 11.31 -2.40 1.02
N THR A 302 10.64 -2.73 2.12
CA THR A 302 9.82 -3.95 2.25
C THR A 302 8.35 -3.57 2.21
N VAL A 303 7.61 -4.05 1.21
CA VAL A 303 6.19 -3.74 0.99
C VAL A 303 5.37 -5.01 1.06
N ASN A 304 4.44 -5.07 2.01
CA ASN A 304 3.46 -6.13 2.14
C ASN A 304 2.06 -5.54 1.98
N VAL A 305 1.33 -5.94 0.94
CA VAL A 305 -0.01 -5.42 0.66
C VAL A 305 -0.99 -6.57 0.54
N THR A 306 -2.12 -6.46 1.22
CA THR A 306 -3.33 -7.23 0.95
C THR A 306 -4.47 -6.28 0.63
N SER A 307 -4.87 -6.22 -0.63
CA SER A 307 -6.08 -5.54 -1.08
C SER A 307 -7.19 -6.57 -1.36
N THR A 308 -8.38 -6.37 -0.79
CA THR A 308 -9.48 -7.34 -0.96
C THR A 308 -10.39 -7.05 -2.16
N GLN A 309 -10.51 -5.78 -2.56
CA GLN A 309 -11.38 -5.29 -3.64
C GLN A 309 -10.72 -4.16 -4.43
N GLY A 310 -9.39 -4.17 -4.54
CA GLY A 310 -8.62 -3.24 -5.35
C GLY A 310 -7.33 -3.87 -5.84
N ASP A 311 -6.51 -3.05 -6.47
CA ASP A 311 -5.17 -3.40 -6.92
C ASP A 311 -4.19 -3.34 -5.73
N ALA A 312 -3.11 -4.10 -5.74
CA ALA A 312 -2.12 -3.99 -4.65
C ALA A 312 -1.34 -2.66 -4.76
N ILE A 313 -0.91 -2.30 -5.96
CA ILE A 313 -0.23 -1.02 -6.26
C ILE A 313 -0.78 -0.47 -7.57
N THR A 314 -1.27 0.78 -7.54
CA THR A 314 -1.80 1.49 -8.72
C THR A 314 -1.17 2.86 -8.90
N ALA A 315 -0.61 3.09 -10.08
CA ALA A 315 -0.21 4.41 -10.55
C ALA A 315 -1.08 4.82 -11.75
N GLN A 316 -1.54 6.06 -11.78
CA GLN A 316 -2.26 6.59 -12.94
C GLN A 316 -1.36 6.76 -14.17
N THR A 317 -0.08 7.09 -13.98
CA THR A 317 0.88 7.24 -15.08
C THR A 317 1.95 6.15 -15.01
N GLN A 318 2.99 6.36 -14.21
CA GLN A 318 4.14 5.47 -14.12
C GLN A 318 4.28 4.86 -12.73
N LEU A 319 4.56 3.56 -12.71
CA LEU A 319 5.11 2.87 -11.55
C LEU A 319 6.58 2.53 -11.82
N GLN A 320 7.48 3.14 -11.06
CA GLN A 320 8.89 2.79 -11.03
C GLN A 320 9.21 2.03 -9.73
N ILE A 321 9.87 0.88 -9.87
CA ILE A 321 10.44 0.13 -8.75
C ILE A 321 11.92 -0.08 -9.00
N ASN A 322 12.77 0.54 -8.19
CA ASN A 322 14.22 0.39 -8.33
C ASN A 322 14.73 -0.86 -7.61
N SER A 323 14.24 -1.09 -6.40
CA SER A 323 14.62 -2.22 -5.57
C SER A 323 13.63 -2.42 -4.44
N GLY A 324 13.78 -3.52 -3.69
CA GLY A 324 12.95 -3.84 -2.54
C GLY A 324 12.45 -5.29 -2.51
N THR A 325 11.65 -5.60 -1.50
CA THR A 325 10.95 -6.88 -1.33
C THR A 325 9.45 -6.64 -1.28
N PHE A 326 8.68 -7.35 -2.10
CA PHE A 326 7.27 -7.13 -2.30
C PHE A 326 6.49 -8.44 -2.08
N THR A 327 5.56 -8.44 -1.12
CA THR A 327 4.57 -9.50 -0.95
C THR A 327 3.19 -8.91 -1.17
N LEU A 328 2.60 -9.17 -2.34
CA LEU A 328 1.39 -8.50 -2.80
C LEU A 328 0.28 -9.51 -3.02
N THR A 329 -0.87 -9.26 -2.39
CA THR A 329 -2.11 -10.00 -2.62
C THR A 329 -3.21 -9.04 -3.00
N SER A 330 -3.87 -9.25 -4.14
CA SER A 330 -5.03 -8.47 -4.57
C SER A 330 -6.21 -9.35 -4.95
N GLY A 331 -7.43 -8.92 -4.59
CA GLY A 331 -8.68 -9.61 -4.91
C GLY A 331 -8.82 -11.03 -4.35
N GLY A 332 -8.09 -11.36 -3.27
CA GLY A 332 -8.00 -12.72 -2.72
C GLY A 332 -6.99 -13.63 -3.42
N GLY A 333 -6.11 -13.06 -4.25
CA GLY A 333 -5.04 -13.76 -4.94
C GLY A 333 -5.51 -14.66 -6.07
N SER A 334 -4.66 -15.59 -6.50
CA SER A 334 -4.89 -16.45 -7.67
C SER A 334 -6.06 -17.44 -7.53
N ILE A 335 -6.70 -17.51 -6.37
CA ILE A 335 -7.92 -18.28 -6.13
C ILE A 335 -9.16 -17.39 -5.95
N GLY A 336 -8.96 -16.09 -5.79
CA GLY A 336 -10.02 -15.10 -5.59
C GLY A 336 -10.94 -14.97 -6.79
N VAL A 337 -12.21 -14.60 -6.56
CA VAL A 337 -13.21 -14.35 -7.61
C VAL A 337 -13.99 -13.08 -7.27
N PRO A 338 -13.34 -11.91 -7.30
CA PRO A 338 -14.02 -10.64 -7.07
C PRO A 338 -15.02 -10.34 -8.19
N SER A 339 -15.82 -9.30 -8.01
CA SER A 339 -16.69 -8.79 -9.08
C SER A 339 -15.85 -8.41 -10.30
N SER A 340 -16.34 -8.73 -11.51
CA SER A 340 -15.67 -8.38 -12.77
C SER A 340 -15.57 -6.88 -13.06
N THR A 341 -16.21 -6.05 -12.23
CA THR A 341 -16.15 -4.58 -12.31
C THR A 341 -15.03 -3.98 -11.48
N ILE A 342 -14.31 -4.81 -10.71
CA ILE A 342 -13.28 -4.39 -9.78
C ILE A 342 -11.92 -4.79 -10.34
N SER A 343 -11.01 -3.82 -10.44
CA SER A 343 -9.61 -4.08 -10.78
C SER A 343 -8.92 -4.73 -9.58
N THR A 344 -8.25 -5.86 -9.79
CA THR A 344 -7.56 -6.61 -8.72
C THR A 344 -6.22 -7.14 -9.16
N LYS A 345 -5.43 -6.24 -9.76
CA LYS A 345 -4.10 -6.49 -10.31
C LYS A 345 -3.03 -6.39 -9.21
N GLY A 346 -1.88 -6.99 -9.43
CA GLY A 346 -0.75 -6.86 -8.51
C GLY A 346 -0.11 -5.48 -8.61
N LEU A 347 0.58 -5.25 -9.73
CA LEU A 347 1.15 -3.96 -10.12
C LEU A 347 0.35 -3.41 -11.31
N LYS A 348 -0.12 -2.17 -11.22
CA LYS A 348 -0.87 -1.53 -12.29
C LYS A 348 -0.36 -0.12 -12.57
N ALA A 349 -0.20 0.19 -13.86
CA ALA A 349 0.08 1.55 -14.31
C ALA A 349 -0.71 1.93 -15.57
N GLY A 350 -1.15 3.19 -15.65
CA GLY A 350 -1.86 3.72 -16.82
C GLY A 350 -0.96 4.04 -18.02
N ASP A 351 0.36 4.09 -17.87
CA ASP A 351 1.32 4.26 -18.96
C ASP A 351 2.49 3.27 -18.90
N SER A 352 3.26 3.26 -17.80
CA SER A 352 4.45 2.40 -17.74
C SER A 352 4.70 1.78 -16.37
N ILE A 353 5.11 0.52 -16.39
CA ILE A 353 5.74 -0.15 -15.25
C ILE A 353 7.20 -0.37 -15.60
N VAL A 354 8.10 0.09 -14.75
CA VAL A 354 9.54 -0.12 -14.88
C VAL A 354 10.05 -0.77 -13.58
N VAL A 355 10.70 -1.92 -13.70
CA VAL A 355 11.31 -2.63 -12.58
C VAL A 355 12.80 -2.82 -12.85
N GLU A 356 13.64 -2.18 -12.05
CA GLU A 356 15.09 -2.32 -12.16
C GLU A 356 15.59 -3.62 -11.53
N THR A 357 15.16 -3.90 -10.29
CA THR A 357 15.42 -5.16 -9.58
C THR A 357 14.47 -5.30 -8.38
N GLY A 358 14.59 -6.41 -7.64
CA GLY A 358 13.83 -6.67 -6.42
C GLY A 358 13.46 -8.15 -6.25
N VAL A 359 12.72 -8.45 -5.18
CA VAL A 359 12.10 -9.75 -4.94
C VAL A 359 10.60 -9.57 -4.85
N PHE A 360 9.85 -10.28 -5.68
CA PHE A 360 8.40 -10.13 -5.82
C PHE A 360 7.71 -11.46 -5.61
N VAL A 361 6.77 -11.50 -4.66
CA VAL A 361 5.80 -12.57 -4.49
C VAL A 361 4.43 -11.94 -4.67
N ILE A 362 3.80 -12.19 -5.82
CA ILE A 362 2.55 -11.53 -6.21
C ILE A 362 1.48 -12.59 -6.48
N SER A 363 0.38 -12.49 -5.76
CA SER A 363 -0.83 -13.28 -6.00
C SER A 363 -2.00 -12.35 -6.28
N SER A 364 -2.56 -12.39 -7.48
CA SER A 364 -3.67 -11.52 -7.88
C SER A 364 -4.80 -12.35 -8.50
N SER A 365 -6.05 -11.89 -8.35
CA SER A 365 -7.18 -12.53 -9.05
C SER A 365 -7.29 -12.09 -10.51
N ASP A 366 -6.69 -10.96 -10.85
CA ASP A 366 -6.48 -10.42 -12.19
C ASP A 366 -4.96 -10.43 -12.48
N ASP A 367 -4.45 -9.68 -13.46
CA ASP A 367 -3.04 -9.73 -13.84
C ASP A 367 -2.07 -9.42 -12.70
N THR A 368 -0.93 -10.12 -12.63
CA THR A 368 0.07 -9.77 -11.60
C THR A 368 0.81 -8.47 -11.93
N ILE A 369 1.07 -8.18 -13.20
CA ILE A 369 1.70 -6.95 -13.67
C ILE A 369 0.95 -6.48 -14.91
N ASN A 370 0.37 -5.27 -14.88
CA ASN A 370 -0.44 -4.74 -15.97
C ASN A 370 -0.09 -3.28 -16.25
N SER A 371 0.21 -3.00 -17.51
CA SER A 371 0.36 -1.64 -18.01
C SER A 371 -0.50 -1.40 -19.24
N ASN A 372 -1.05 -0.19 -19.35
CA ASN A 372 -1.76 0.21 -20.55
C ASN A 372 -0.85 0.59 -21.73
N ASN A 373 0.48 0.60 -21.56
CA ASN A 373 1.42 0.83 -22.65
C ASN A 373 2.69 -0.02 -22.52
N LEU A 374 3.57 0.25 -21.55
CA LEU A 374 4.88 -0.41 -21.41
C LEU A 374 5.03 -1.18 -20.09
N VAL A 375 5.57 -2.40 -20.15
CA VAL A 375 6.22 -3.06 -19.01
C VAL A 375 7.70 -3.28 -19.36
N ASN A 376 8.62 -2.76 -18.54
CA ASN A 376 10.06 -2.95 -18.69
C ASN A 376 10.63 -3.58 -17.41
N ILE A 377 11.20 -4.78 -17.50
CA ILE A 377 11.77 -5.50 -16.35
C ILE A 377 13.26 -5.75 -16.60
N ASN A 378 14.12 -4.88 -16.07
CA ASN A 378 15.58 -4.99 -16.22
C ASN A 378 16.19 -6.10 -15.32
N GLY A 379 15.51 -6.52 -14.26
CA GLY A 379 15.99 -7.52 -13.33
C GLY A 379 15.05 -7.85 -12.17
N GLY A 380 15.49 -8.74 -11.28
CA GLY A 380 14.76 -9.16 -10.08
C GLY A 380 14.43 -10.66 -10.04
N THR A 381 13.73 -11.08 -8.98
CA THR A 381 13.18 -12.43 -8.79
C THR A 381 11.67 -12.34 -8.62
N PHE A 382 10.91 -13.13 -9.36
CA PHE A 382 9.45 -13.06 -9.38
C PHE A 382 8.82 -14.43 -9.14
N GLU A 383 7.90 -14.49 -8.18
CA GLU A 383 6.94 -15.58 -7.95
C GLU A 383 5.54 -15.01 -8.19
N LEU A 384 4.97 -15.33 -9.36
CA LEU A 384 3.71 -14.75 -9.84
C LEU A 384 2.61 -15.82 -9.90
N SER A 385 1.47 -15.54 -9.28
CA SER A 385 0.28 -16.41 -9.31
C SER A 385 -0.95 -15.58 -9.67
N THR A 386 -1.66 -15.97 -10.73
CA THR A 386 -2.85 -15.25 -11.20
C THR A 386 -3.87 -16.18 -11.85
N ARG A 387 -5.10 -15.67 -12.06
CA ARG A 387 -6.15 -16.29 -12.88
C ARG A 387 -6.20 -15.75 -14.31
N ASP A 388 -5.52 -14.64 -14.58
CA ASP A 388 -5.43 -14.00 -15.89
C ASP A 388 -3.96 -13.97 -16.35
N ASP A 389 -3.43 -12.85 -16.82
CA ASP A 389 -2.07 -12.78 -17.34
C ASP A 389 -1.04 -12.51 -16.24
N ALA A 390 0.08 -13.22 -16.26
CA ALA A 390 1.18 -12.88 -15.35
C ALA A 390 1.70 -11.47 -15.66
N ILE A 391 1.91 -11.16 -16.94
CA ILE A 391 2.38 -9.85 -17.37
C ILE A 391 1.57 -9.44 -18.61
N HIS A 392 0.88 -8.31 -18.52
CA HIS A 392 0.12 -7.71 -19.61
C HIS A 392 0.63 -6.30 -19.89
N ALA A 393 0.89 -6.00 -21.16
CA ALA A 393 1.09 -4.64 -21.65
C ALA A 393 0.37 -4.48 -22.98
N ASN A 394 -0.32 -3.35 -23.19
CA ASN A 394 -1.04 -3.15 -24.45
C ASN A 394 -0.10 -2.96 -25.67
N ASN A 395 1.12 -2.46 -25.46
CA ASN A 395 2.05 -2.19 -26.56
C ASN A 395 3.34 -3.00 -26.45
N VAL A 396 4.08 -2.90 -25.34
CA VAL A 396 5.45 -3.42 -25.25
C VAL A 396 5.74 -4.07 -23.90
N ILE A 397 6.40 -5.24 -23.95
CA ILE A 397 7.05 -5.91 -22.80
C ILE A 397 8.53 -6.10 -23.18
N GLU A 398 9.45 -5.56 -22.37
CA GLU A 398 10.93 -5.67 -22.59
C GLU A 398 11.67 -6.21 -21.38
#